data_AF-A0A133ZZY1-F1
#
_entry.id   AF-A0A133ZZY1-F1
#
_cell.length_a   1.000
_cell.length_b   1.000
_cell.length_c   1.000
_cell.angle_alpha   90.00
_cell.angle_beta   90.00
_cell.angle_gamma   90.00
#
_symmetry.space_group_name_H-M   'P 1'
#
loop_
_entity.id
_entity.type
_entity.pdbx_description
1 polymer ?
#
loop_
_entity_poly.entity_id
_entity_poly.type
_entity_poly.pdbx_seq_one_letter_code
_entity_poly.pdbx_strand_id
1 'polypeptide(L)'
;MVGNVYDTKFTRNVFNFIKDKKDGRKYSLNKVFYENVSDSKTVAWEMDKTIYQVEKVMNNNNILVTRRTSEQKGGLFDATVYKAKVAAKAKDGVYYPLKTSNSVVKDVAKYGGFTKIKIAYYSIFEYVLVNKKGEEKITRIIPIPIYISQNIKDDNTLLEFGKTQINLKSGEEIKDLKLKYRKLCIGDKICLEGYPYFVGGKTSDYFVYDSAVQVLIDKENEKYIKEIVKFTNWKKDNKDGELSKNITRKKNTDLYNTLLQKMKTPELINKKPNKYQEFEKEKTIHKFNDLNEEEQSKVLLEMLNLLTDMKTVYDLKLINITATRGKQNFDLTSLKEFTIVEQSVTGFYEKEITIIGDKGNDMENNNS
;
A
#
# COMPACT_ATOMS: atom_id res chain seq x y z
N MET A 1 -15.82 -11.20 21.30
CA MET A 1 -16.73 -10.52 22.25
C MET A 1 -18.18 -10.76 21.86
N VAL A 2 -18.72 -10.10 20.83
CA VAL A 2 -20.14 -10.23 20.41
C VAL A 2 -20.57 -11.69 20.28
N GLY A 3 -19.84 -12.51 19.52
CA GLY A 3 -20.14 -13.95 19.38
C GLY A 3 -20.28 -14.72 20.69
N ASN A 4 -19.39 -14.47 21.66
CA ASN A 4 -19.45 -15.12 22.98
C ASN A 4 -20.71 -14.71 23.75
N VAL A 5 -21.10 -13.42 23.68
CA VAL A 5 -22.34 -12.93 24.31
C VAL A 5 -23.56 -13.64 23.72
N TYR A 6 -23.60 -13.82 22.40
CA TYR A 6 -24.68 -14.55 21.75
C TYR A 6 -24.70 -16.04 22.12
N ASP A 7 -23.55 -16.70 22.13
CA ASP A 7 -23.44 -18.12 22.49
C ASP A 7 -23.92 -18.37 23.93
N THR A 8 -23.45 -17.56 24.88
CA THR A 8 -23.86 -17.63 26.29
C THR A 8 -25.34 -17.27 26.48
N LYS A 9 -25.86 -16.23 25.81
CA LYS A 9 -27.26 -15.80 26.00
C LYS A 9 -28.27 -16.74 25.36
N PHE A 10 -28.00 -17.23 24.15
CA PHE A 10 -29.00 -17.91 23.34
C PHE A 10 -28.84 -19.43 23.27
N THR A 11 -27.75 -20.00 23.81
CA THR A 11 -27.41 -21.43 23.70
C THR A 11 -27.50 -21.95 22.26
N ARG A 12 -27.40 -23.27 22.03
CA ARG A 12 -27.45 -23.86 20.67
C ARG A 12 -28.71 -23.53 19.86
N ASN A 13 -29.79 -23.02 20.48
CA ASN A 13 -31.03 -22.73 19.75
C ASN A 13 -31.70 -21.40 20.15
N VAL A 14 -31.42 -20.35 19.35
CA VAL A 14 -32.03 -19.02 19.43
C VAL A 14 -33.57 -19.06 19.37
N PHE A 15 -34.15 -20.07 18.70
CA PHE A 15 -35.61 -20.22 18.56
C PHE A 15 -36.32 -20.31 19.91
N ASN A 16 -35.66 -20.86 20.94
CA ASN A 16 -36.23 -20.95 22.29
C ASN A 16 -36.54 -19.58 22.91
N PHE A 17 -35.89 -18.52 22.48
CA PHE A 17 -36.08 -17.16 23.01
C PHE A 17 -37.13 -16.35 22.22
N ILE A 18 -37.54 -16.87 21.06
CA ILE A 18 -38.44 -16.20 20.12
C ILE A 18 -39.81 -16.90 20.07
N LYS A 19 -39.84 -18.24 20.25
CA LYS A 19 -41.04 -19.09 20.06
C LYS A 19 -42.23 -18.73 20.96
N ASP A 20 -41.98 -18.30 22.20
CA ASP A 20 -43.02 -18.05 23.20
C ASP A 20 -43.43 -16.56 23.27
N LYS A 21 -42.83 -15.69 22.43
CA LYS A 21 -43.19 -14.28 22.37
C LYS A 21 -44.25 -14.07 21.29
N LYS A 22 -45.44 -13.61 21.70
CA LYS A 22 -46.59 -13.24 20.84
C LYS A 22 -46.19 -12.35 19.65
N ASP A 23 -45.12 -11.56 19.81
CA ASP A 23 -44.45 -10.77 18.78
C ASP A 23 -42.99 -11.22 18.59
N GLY A 24 -42.74 -12.44 18.10
CA GLY A 24 -41.38 -12.95 17.85
C GLY A 24 -40.50 -12.03 16.99
N ARG A 25 -41.12 -11.16 16.16
CA ARG A 25 -40.44 -10.11 15.37
C ARG A 25 -40.01 -8.86 16.17
N LYS A 26 -40.49 -8.67 17.41
CA LYS A 26 -40.11 -7.54 18.29
C LYS A 26 -38.90 -7.82 19.18
N TYR A 27 -38.35 -9.04 19.18
CA TYR A 27 -37.13 -9.33 19.93
C TYR A 27 -35.93 -8.62 19.29
N SER A 28 -35.55 -7.48 19.86
CA SER A 28 -34.46 -6.65 19.34
C SER A 28 -33.13 -7.06 19.96
N LEU A 29 -32.22 -7.51 19.11
CA LEU A 29 -30.82 -7.77 19.48
C LEU A 29 -30.09 -6.51 19.97
N ASN A 30 -30.61 -5.32 19.65
CA ASN A 30 -30.03 -4.04 20.04
C ASN A 30 -29.99 -3.86 21.56
N LYS A 31 -30.84 -4.58 22.31
CA LYS A 31 -30.89 -4.46 23.77
C LYS A 31 -29.94 -5.39 24.53
N VAL A 32 -29.33 -6.36 23.83
CA VAL A 32 -28.56 -7.44 24.47
C VAL A 32 -27.37 -6.93 25.29
N PHE A 33 -26.77 -5.81 24.89
CA PHE A 33 -25.57 -5.26 25.53
C PHE A 33 -25.87 -4.21 26.62
N TYR A 34 -27.15 -3.88 26.87
CA TYR A 34 -27.56 -2.99 27.98
C TYR A 34 -27.91 -3.76 29.27
N GLU A 35 -27.63 -5.06 29.31
CA GLU A 35 -27.88 -5.92 30.46
C GLU A 35 -26.70 -6.88 30.62
N ASN A 36 -26.45 -7.37 31.83
CA ASN A 36 -25.46 -8.41 32.06
C ASN A 36 -25.87 -9.70 31.34
N VAL A 37 -24.90 -10.41 30.77
CA VAL A 37 -25.09 -11.69 30.09
C VAL A 37 -24.14 -12.71 30.72
N SER A 38 -24.73 -13.71 31.36
CA SER A 38 -24.03 -14.83 31.98
C SER A 38 -24.89 -16.10 31.90
N ASP A 39 -24.24 -17.24 32.03
CA ASP A 39 -24.88 -18.53 32.31
C ASP A 39 -24.34 -19.11 33.62
N SER A 40 -24.72 -20.34 33.95
CA SER A 40 -24.27 -21.02 35.19
C SER A 40 -22.76 -21.23 35.32
N LYS A 41 -21.97 -21.08 34.24
CA LYS A 41 -20.53 -21.39 34.18
C LYS A 41 -19.68 -20.19 33.77
N THR A 42 -20.25 -19.23 33.03
CA THR A 42 -19.49 -18.18 32.35
C THR A 42 -20.21 -16.84 32.42
N VAL A 43 -19.46 -15.79 32.72
CA VAL A 43 -19.91 -14.40 32.55
C VAL A 43 -19.37 -13.88 31.22
N ALA A 44 -20.25 -13.64 30.25
CA ALA A 44 -19.86 -13.22 28.90
C ALA A 44 -19.89 -11.70 28.68
N TRP A 45 -20.73 -10.99 29.44
CA TRP A 45 -20.83 -9.53 29.40
C TRP A 45 -21.29 -8.97 30.74
N GLU A 46 -20.51 -8.07 31.31
CA GLU A 46 -20.93 -7.20 32.41
C GLU A 46 -20.99 -5.78 31.86
N MET A 47 -22.17 -5.17 31.83
CA MET A 47 -22.38 -3.88 31.19
C MET A 47 -21.42 -2.83 31.73
N ASP A 48 -21.23 -2.77 33.05
CA ASP A 48 -20.40 -1.76 33.72
C ASP A 48 -18.91 -2.11 33.82
N LYS A 49 -18.46 -3.22 33.23
CA LYS A 49 -17.03 -3.61 33.24
C LYS A 49 -16.48 -3.95 31.88
N THR A 50 -17.20 -4.79 31.13
CA THR A 50 -16.76 -5.25 29.81
C THR A 50 -16.75 -4.10 28.81
N ILE A 51 -17.64 -3.11 28.94
CA ILE A 51 -17.63 -1.91 28.08
C ILE A 51 -16.32 -1.13 28.20
N TYR A 52 -15.79 -0.95 29.42
CA TYR A 52 -14.52 -0.24 29.64
C TYR A 52 -13.33 -1.01 29.06
N GLN A 53 -13.36 -2.34 29.10
CA GLN A 53 -12.34 -3.15 28.43
C GLN A 53 -12.40 -2.99 26.90
N VAL A 54 -13.61 -2.97 26.33
CA VAL A 54 -13.81 -2.72 24.90
C VAL A 54 -13.30 -1.33 24.53
N GLU A 55 -13.67 -0.30 25.28
CA GLU A 55 -13.17 1.06 25.07
C GLU A 55 -11.65 1.13 25.17
N LYS A 56 -11.05 0.46 26.17
CA LYS A 56 -9.58 0.39 26.33
C LYS A 56 -8.91 -0.24 25.10
N VAL A 57 -9.46 -1.34 24.58
CA VAL A 57 -8.92 -2.00 23.37
C VAL A 57 -9.14 -1.15 22.13
N MET A 58 -10.29 -0.52 21.97
CA MET A 58 -10.62 0.33 20.83
C MET A 58 -9.81 1.64 20.80
N ASN A 59 -9.44 2.15 21.97
CA ASN A 59 -8.58 3.34 22.12
C ASN A 59 -7.08 3.01 22.02
N ASN A 60 -6.71 1.74 21.81
CA ASN A 60 -5.31 1.37 21.61
C ASN A 60 -4.86 1.76 20.19
N ASN A 61 -3.93 2.70 20.12
CA ASN A 61 -3.35 3.20 18.87
C ASN A 61 -2.23 2.31 18.31
N ASN A 62 -1.74 1.34 19.09
CA ASN A 62 -0.72 0.41 18.65
C ASN A 62 -1.36 -0.87 18.10
N ILE A 63 -1.62 -0.86 16.79
CA ILE A 63 -2.24 -1.98 16.07
C ILE A 63 -1.20 -2.56 15.11
N LEU A 64 -0.93 -3.85 15.25
CA LEU A 64 -0.10 -4.59 14.30
C LEU A 64 -0.85 -4.74 12.98
N VAL A 65 -0.34 -4.10 11.94
CA VAL A 65 -0.84 -4.23 10.58
C VAL A 65 0.24 -4.87 9.73
N THR A 66 -0.04 -6.07 9.23
CA THR A 66 0.79 -6.76 8.25
C THR A 66 0.10 -6.76 6.89
N ARG A 67 0.89 -6.72 5.81
CA ARG A 67 0.40 -7.02 4.47
C ARG A 67 0.88 -8.40 4.09
N ARG A 68 -0.03 -9.25 3.63
CA ARG A 68 0.35 -10.54 3.06
C ARG A 68 1.16 -10.29 1.79
N THR A 69 2.32 -10.91 1.70
CA THR A 69 3.19 -10.80 0.53
C THR A 69 3.32 -12.16 -0.14
N SER A 70 3.37 -12.14 -1.47
CA SER A 70 3.51 -13.34 -2.28
C SER A 70 3.90 -12.97 -3.70
N GLU A 71 4.64 -13.85 -4.36
CA GLU A 71 4.90 -13.75 -5.78
C GLU A 71 3.59 -13.65 -6.57
N GLN A 72 3.53 -12.70 -7.50
CA GLN A 72 2.40 -12.60 -8.39
C GLN A 72 2.37 -13.79 -9.35
N LYS A 73 1.19 -14.40 -9.50
CA LYS A 73 0.93 -15.52 -10.41
C LYS A 73 -0.21 -15.14 -11.38
N GLY A 74 -0.37 -15.94 -12.44
CA GLY A 74 -1.45 -15.78 -13.40
C GLY A 74 -0.97 -15.23 -14.75
N GLY A 75 -1.78 -14.37 -15.37
CA GLY A 75 -1.53 -13.90 -16.74
C GLY A 75 -0.17 -13.23 -16.93
N LEU A 76 0.52 -13.54 -18.02
CA LEU A 76 1.90 -13.12 -18.27
C LEU A 76 2.01 -11.66 -18.73
N PHE A 77 1.00 -11.17 -19.44
CA PHE A 77 0.92 -9.86 -20.09
C PHE A 77 -0.55 -9.49 -20.35
N ASP A 78 -0.82 -8.26 -20.79
CA ASP A 78 -2.15 -7.88 -21.26
C ASP A 78 -2.46 -8.61 -22.58
N ALA A 79 -3.67 -9.16 -22.72
CA ALA A 79 -4.04 -10.02 -23.86
C ALA A 79 -4.07 -9.30 -25.22
N THR A 80 -4.10 -7.97 -25.22
CA THR A 80 -4.14 -7.16 -26.44
C THR A 80 -2.79 -7.20 -27.18
N VAL A 81 -2.83 -7.69 -28.42
CA VAL A 81 -1.67 -7.64 -29.34
C VAL A 81 -1.57 -6.25 -29.96
N TYR A 82 -0.38 -5.66 -29.89
CA TYR A 82 -0.08 -4.39 -30.54
C TYR A 82 0.66 -4.62 -31.84
N LYS A 83 0.33 -3.82 -32.85
CA LYS A 83 0.94 -3.88 -34.18
C LYS A 83 2.42 -3.49 -34.13
N ALA A 84 3.20 -4.11 -35.01
CA ALA A 84 4.63 -3.87 -35.21
C ALA A 84 5.03 -2.39 -35.28
N LYS A 85 4.29 -1.56 -36.01
CA LYS A 85 4.55 -0.10 -36.14
C LYS A 85 4.57 0.65 -34.80
N VAL A 86 3.81 0.16 -33.81
CA VAL A 86 3.77 0.74 -32.46
C VAL A 86 4.92 0.17 -31.63
N ALA A 87 5.14 -1.14 -31.70
CA ALA A 87 6.18 -1.81 -30.92
C ALA A 87 7.60 -1.44 -31.36
N ALA A 88 7.84 -1.23 -32.66
CA ALA A 88 9.13 -0.81 -33.20
C ALA A 88 9.58 0.59 -32.73
N LYS A 89 8.66 1.40 -32.21
CA LYS A 89 8.96 2.72 -31.64
C LYS A 89 9.28 2.69 -30.14
N ALA A 90 9.10 1.53 -29.49
CA ALA A 90 9.35 1.38 -28.08
C ALA A 90 10.79 0.95 -27.80
N LYS A 91 11.23 1.15 -26.56
CA LYS A 91 12.51 0.59 -26.09
C LYS A 91 12.45 -0.93 -26.09
N ASP A 92 13.62 -1.56 -26.27
CA ASP A 92 13.75 -3.01 -26.19
C ASP A 92 13.24 -3.55 -24.84
N GLY A 93 12.59 -4.72 -24.88
CA GLY A 93 12.04 -5.37 -23.69
C GLY A 93 10.70 -4.83 -23.18
N VAL A 94 10.12 -3.81 -23.81
CA VAL A 94 8.77 -3.30 -23.46
C VAL A 94 7.66 -4.26 -23.91
N TYR A 95 7.89 -4.97 -25.02
CA TYR A 95 6.93 -5.87 -25.64
C TYR A 95 7.41 -7.33 -25.56
N TYR A 96 6.49 -8.24 -25.25
CA TYR A 96 6.73 -9.67 -25.33
C TYR A 96 6.30 -10.21 -26.72
N PRO A 97 7.12 -11.01 -27.41
CA PRO A 97 6.81 -11.51 -28.74
C PRO A 97 5.62 -12.47 -28.75
N LEU A 98 4.96 -12.61 -29.91
CA LEU A 98 3.82 -13.52 -30.07
C LEU A 98 4.21 -14.99 -29.88
N LYS A 99 5.40 -15.38 -30.34
CA LYS A 99 5.98 -16.72 -30.17
C LYS A 99 7.49 -16.61 -30.00
N THR A 100 8.03 -17.26 -28.98
CA THR A 100 9.49 -17.32 -28.74
C THR A 100 10.17 -18.47 -29.47
N SER A 101 9.43 -19.52 -29.81
CA SER A 101 9.93 -20.72 -30.51
C SER A 101 10.17 -20.51 -32.01
N ASN A 102 9.56 -19.49 -32.62
CA ASN A 102 9.71 -19.20 -34.05
C ASN A 102 10.55 -17.93 -34.22
N SER A 103 11.74 -18.07 -34.81
CA SER A 103 12.70 -16.97 -35.00
C SER A 103 12.16 -15.81 -35.83
N VAL A 104 11.24 -16.07 -36.77
CA VAL A 104 10.62 -15.05 -37.62
C VAL A 104 9.63 -14.21 -36.81
N VAL A 105 8.70 -14.87 -36.13
CA VAL A 105 7.61 -14.19 -35.38
C VAL A 105 8.08 -13.62 -34.03
N LYS A 106 9.30 -13.97 -33.60
CA LYS A 106 9.95 -13.41 -32.41
C LYS A 106 10.31 -11.93 -32.57
N ASP A 107 10.49 -11.45 -33.80
CA ASP A 107 10.82 -10.05 -34.07
C ASP A 107 9.60 -9.14 -33.85
N VAL A 108 9.54 -8.52 -32.68
CA VAL A 108 8.46 -7.62 -32.29
C VAL A 108 8.38 -6.38 -33.19
N ALA A 109 9.51 -5.91 -33.74
CA ALA A 109 9.53 -4.77 -34.63
C ALA A 109 8.84 -5.06 -35.97
N LYS A 110 8.72 -6.34 -36.36
CA LYS A 110 8.03 -6.79 -37.57
C LYS A 110 6.63 -7.36 -37.33
N TYR A 111 6.43 -8.08 -36.23
CA TYR A 111 5.19 -8.82 -35.95
C TYR A 111 4.38 -8.28 -34.78
N GLY A 112 4.91 -7.30 -34.05
CA GLY A 112 4.28 -6.77 -32.86
C GLY A 112 4.40 -7.70 -31.66
N GLY A 113 3.62 -7.42 -30.61
CA GLY A 113 3.71 -8.18 -29.37
C GLY A 113 2.73 -7.71 -28.30
N PHE A 114 2.86 -8.31 -27.13
CA PHE A 114 2.05 -8.00 -25.95
C PHE A 114 2.73 -6.95 -25.07
N THR A 115 1.94 -6.10 -24.43
CA THR A 115 2.45 -5.08 -23.48
C THR A 115 2.23 -5.50 -22.02
N LYS A 116 2.72 -4.67 -21.10
CA LYS A 116 2.54 -4.81 -19.66
C LYS A 116 2.91 -6.22 -19.16
N ILE A 117 4.12 -6.64 -19.49
CA ILE A 117 4.74 -7.83 -18.92
C ILE A 117 4.57 -7.79 -17.40
N LYS A 118 3.86 -8.78 -16.85
CA LYS A 118 3.61 -8.85 -15.41
C LYS A 118 4.84 -9.37 -14.69
N ILE A 119 5.11 -8.78 -13.53
CA ILE A 119 6.26 -9.07 -12.68
C ILE A 119 5.81 -9.97 -11.54
N ALA A 120 6.52 -11.07 -11.30
CA ALA A 120 6.28 -11.98 -10.17
C ALA A 120 6.80 -11.37 -8.86
N TYR A 121 8.05 -10.93 -8.87
CA TYR A 121 8.78 -10.31 -7.77
C TYR A 121 9.95 -9.50 -8.33
N TYR A 122 10.66 -8.77 -7.48
CA TYR A 122 11.92 -8.12 -7.79
C TYR A 122 13.08 -8.82 -7.06
N SER A 123 14.29 -8.75 -7.61
CA SER A 123 15.51 -9.22 -6.94
C SER A 123 16.53 -8.10 -6.91
N ILE A 124 17.37 -8.06 -5.89
CA ILE A 124 18.37 -7.00 -5.71
C ILE A 124 19.76 -7.57 -5.94
N PHE A 125 20.52 -6.91 -6.81
CA PHE A 125 21.87 -7.30 -7.17
C PHE A 125 22.85 -6.16 -6.87
N GLU A 126 24.09 -6.54 -6.63
CA GLU A 126 25.22 -5.64 -6.47
C GLU A 126 26.33 -6.07 -7.43
N TYR A 127 26.97 -5.14 -8.12
CA TYR A 127 28.08 -5.42 -9.02
C TYR A 127 29.00 -4.21 -9.16
N VAL A 128 30.20 -4.42 -9.67
CA VAL A 128 31.14 -3.36 -10.03
C VAL A 128 31.04 -3.11 -11.53
N LEU A 129 30.68 -1.89 -11.93
CA LEU A 129 30.73 -1.44 -13.31
C LEU A 129 32.09 -0.81 -13.58
N VAL A 130 32.84 -1.38 -14.50
CA VAL A 130 34.11 -0.81 -14.97
C VAL A 130 33.83 -0.03 -16.23
N ASN A 131 34.20 1.24 -16.23
CA ASN A 131 34.08 2.14 -17.37
C ASN A 131 35.38 2.93 -17.57
N LYS A 132 35.43 3.77 -18.61
CA LYS A 132 36.62 4.59 -18.92
C LYS A 132 37.04 5.56 -17.80
N LYS A 133 36.14 5.86 -16.86
CA LYS A 133 36.38 6.78 -15.72
C LYS A 133 36.79 6.04 -14.44
N GLY A 134 36.72 4.72 -14.41
CA GLY A 134 37.07 3.89 -13.26
C GLY A 134 36.04 2.82 -12.96
N GLU A 135 36.09 2.32 -11.73
CA GLU A 135 35.17 1.31 -11.21
C GLU A 135 34.12 1.96 -10.30
N GLU A 136 32.85 1.63 -10.51
CA GLU A 136 31.72 2.11 -9.71
C GLU A 136 30.91 0.94 -9.18
N LYS A 137 30.62 0.94 -7.88
CA LYS A 137 29.78 -0.08 -7.25
C LYS A 137 28.31 0.28 -7.46
N ILE A 138 27.56 -0.58 -8.13
CA ILE A 138 26.13 -0.38 -8.43
C ILE A 138 25.30 -1.37 -7.64
N THR A 139 24.23 -0.88 -7.00
CA THR A 139 23.19 -1.73 -6.41
C THR A 139 21.88 -1.49 -7.13
N ARG A 140 21.30 -2.55 -7.70
CA ARG A 140 20.17 -2.44 -8.62
C ARG A 140 19.12 -3.50 -8.36
N ILE A 141 17.86 -3.07 -8.40
CA ILE A 141 16.69 -3.93 -8.45
C ILE A 141 16.45 -4.39 -9.88
N ILE A 142 16.24 -5.68 -10.07
CA ILE A 142 15.87 -6.28 -11.36
C ILE A 142 14.47 -6.90 -11.20
N PRO A 143 13.47 -6.44 -11.98
CA PRO A 143 12.15 -7.05 -11.97
C PRO A 143 12.18 -8.42 -12.66
N ILE A 144 11.61 -9.43 -12.01
CA ILE A 144 11.53 -10.80 -12.52
C ILE A 144 10.13 -11.05 -13.11
N PRO A 145 9.99 -11.16 -14.45
CA PRO A 145 8.70 -11.44 -15.08
C PRO A 145 8.11 -12.78 -14.65
N ILE A 146 6.77 -12.90 -14.66
CA ILE A 146 6.09 -14.17 -14.32
C ILE A 146 6.57 -15.32 -15.22
N TYR A 147 6.72 -15.08 -16.53
CA TYR A 147 7.17 -16.11 -17.48
C TYR A 147 8.63 -16.54 -17.30
N ILE A 148 9.45 -15.73 -16.60
CA ILE A 148 10.83 -16.08 -16.23
C ILE A 148 10.85 -16.80 -14.88
N SER A 149 10.05 -16.32 -13.92
CA SER A 149 10.04 -16.81 -12.53
C SER A 149 9.85 -18.32 -12.42
N GLN A 150 9.07 -18.91 -13.33
CA GLN A 150 8.80 -20.36 -13.37
C GLN A 150 10.02 -21.20 -13.73
N ASN A 151 11.02 -20.60 -14.39
CA ASN A 151 12.24 -21.27 -14.82
C ASN A 151 13.42 -21.06 -13.86
N ILE A 152 13.29 -20.15 -12.89
CA ILE A 152 14.33 -19.90 -11.88
C ILE A 152 14.21 -20.96 -10.79
N LYS A 153 15.14 -21.92 -10.79
CA LYS A 153 15.18 -23.02 -9.82
C LYS A 153 16.07 -22.72 -8.62
N ASP A 154 17.15 -21.98 -8.84
CA ASP A 154 18.22 -21.71 -7.87
C ASP A 154 18.82 -20.30 -8.08
N ASP A 155 19.73 -19.89 -7.20
CA ASP A 155 20.36 -18.56 -7.28
C ASP A 155 21.26 -18.37 -8.50
N ASN A 156 21.83 -19.45 -9.07
CA ASN A 156 22.68 -19.34 -10.27
C ASN A 156 21.84 -18.96 -11.48
N THR A 157 20.69 -19.62 -11.68
CA THR A 157 19.75 -19.25 -12.76
C THR A 157 19.23 -17.81 -12.62
N LEU A 158 19.08 -17.33 -11.39
CA LEU A 158 18.70 -15.95 -11.11
C LEU A 158 19.84 -14.96 -11.41
N LEU A 159 21.08 -15.30 -11.08
CA LEU A 159 22.27 -14.50 -11.40
C LEU A 159 22.49 -14.40 -12.91
N GLU A 160 22.34 -15.49 -13.64
CA GLU A 160 22.41 -15.50 -15.11
C GLU A 160 21.37 -14.58 -15.72
N PHE A 161 20.11 -14.70 -15.30
CA PHE A 161 19.05 -13.80 -15.76
C PHE A 161 19.35 -12.34 -15.37
N GLY A 162 19.76 -12.08 -14.13
CA GLY A 162 20.13 -10.75 -13.66
C GLY A 162 21.22 -10.11 -14.53
N LYS A 163 22.24 -10.90 -14.90
CA LYS A 163 23.32 -10.48 -15.80
C LYS A 163 22.79 -10.07 -17.18
N THR A 164 21.81 -10.78 -17.74
CA THR A 164 21.24 -10.41 -19.06
C THR A 164 20.41 -9.14 -19.02
N GLN A 165 19.95 -8.68 -17.85
CA GLN A 165 19.16 -7.45 -17.72
C GLN A 165 20.01 -6.19 -17.54
N ILE A 166 21.34 -6.34 -17.39
CA ILE A 166 22.26 -5.21 -17.26
C ILE A 166 22.70 -4.78 -18.66
N ASN A 167 22.27 -3.58 -19.08
CA ASN A 167 22.65 -3.00 -20.36
C ASN A 167 24.01 -2.32 -20.23
N LEU A 168 25.02 -2.82 -20.95
CA LEU A 168 26.37 -2.26 -21.00
C LEU A 168 26.56 -1.41 -22.24
N LYS A 169 27.23 -0.27 -22.10
CA LYS A 169 27.70 0.53 -23.23
C LYS A 169 29.02 -0.02 -23.77
N SER A 170 29.41 0.44 -24.96
CA SER A 170 30.68 0.05 -25.57
C SER A 170 31.86 0.40 -24.66
N GLY A 171 32.65 -0.62 -24.30
CA GLY A 171 33.79 -0.50 -23.39
C GLY A 171 33.46 -0.54 -21.91
N GLU A 172 32.22 -0.88 -21.53
CA GLU A 172 31.84 -1.18 -20.14
C GLU A 172 31.85 -2.70 -19.90
N GLU A 173 32.28 -3.10 -18.71
CA GLU A 173 32.20 -4.49 -18.23
C GLU A 173 31.67 -4.54 -16.79
N ILE A 174 31.06 -5.66 -16.40
CA ILE A 174 30.70 -5.93 -15.01
C ILE A 174 31.65 -6.92 -14.37
N LYS A 175 31.99 -6.67 -13.11
CA LYS A 175 32.70 -7.60 -12.22
C LYS A 175 31.86 -7.87 -10.97
N ASP A 176 32.14 -8.98 -10.31
CA ASP A 176 31.64 -9.33 -8.98
C ASP A 176 30.11 -9.21 -8.79
N LEU A 177 29.34 -9.65 -9.78
CA LEU A 177 27.88 -9.69 -9.67
C LEU A 177 27.45 -10.62 -8.54
N LYS A 178 26.72 -10.07 -7.58
CA LYS A 178 26.22 -10.75 -6.38
C LYS A 178 24.73 -10.52 -6.22
N LEU A 179 24.04 -11.55 -5.75
CA LEU A 179 22.65 -11.45 -5.33
C LEU A 179 22.61 -10.96 -3.87
N LYS A 180 22.00 -9.78 -3.63
CA LYS A 180 21.84 -9.21 -2.29
C LYS A 180 20.54 -9.63 -1.63
N TYR A 181 19.47 -9.73 -2.43
CA TYR A 181 18.17 -10.15 -1.92
C TYR A 181 17.36 -10.86 -3.00
N ARG A 182 16.83 -12.04 -2.67
CA ARG A 182 16.26 -12.95 -3.67
C ARG A 182 14.88 -12.52 -4.16
N LYS A 183 13.94 -12.24 -3.25
CA LYS A 183 12.51 -12.04 -3.60
C LYS A 183 11.89 -10.89 -2.82
N LEU A 184 11.90 -9.71 -3.44
CA LEU A 184 11.14 -8.54 -3.00
C LEU A 184 9.78 -8.54 -3.71
N CYS A 185 8.72 -8.88 -3.00
CA CYS A 185 7.36 -9.00 -3.52
C CYS A 185 6.56 -7.71 -3.35
N ILE A 186 5.48 -7.58 -4.13
CA ILE A 186 4.47 -6.55 -3.87
C ILE A 186 3.87 -6.80 -2.48
N GLY A 187 3.82 -5.74 -1.68
CA GLY A 187 3.38 -5.76 -0.29
C GLY A 187 4.51 -5.89 0.73
N ASP A 188 5.74 -6.23 0.32
CA ASP A 188 6.89 -6.28 1.23
C ASP A 188 7.15 -4.93 1.87
N LYS A 189 7.48 -4.95 3.17
CA LYS A 189 7.81 -3.76 3.94
C LYS A 189 9.29 -3.43 3.72
N ILE A 190 9.57 -2.16 3.41
CA ILE A 190 10.91 -1.61 3.23
C ILE A 190 11.05 -0.34 4.08
N CYS A 191 12.27 -0.01 4.49
CA CYS A 191 12.62 1.31 4.98
C CYS A 191 13.44 2.02 3.90
N LEU A 192 12.93 3.14 3.41
CA LEU A 192 13.59 3.99 2.42
C LEU A 192 13.93 5.33 3.09
N GLU A 193 15.23 5.63 3.23
CA GLU A 193 15.70 6.89 3.85
C GLU A 193 15.03 7.16 5.22
N GLY A 194 14.96 6.13 6.08
CA GLY A 194 14.38 6.23 7.42
C GLY A 194 12.84 6.22 7.49
N TYR A 195 12.12 6.03 6.38
CA TYR A 195 10.65 5.96 6.37
C TYR A 195 10.14 4.60 5.87
N PRO A 196 9.19 3.95 6.58
CA PRO A 196 8.69 2.64 6.20
C PRO A 196 7.60 2.70 5.12
N TYR A 197 7.73 1.87 4.09
CA TYR A 197 6.80 1.74 2.97
C TYR A 197 6.49 0.28 2.63
N PHE A 198 5.40 0.08 1.91
CA PHE A 198 5.09 -1.17 1.22
C PHE A 198 5.42 -1.08 -0.27
N VAL A 199 6.11 -2.09 -0.79
CA VAL A 199 6.45 -2.22 -2.22
C VAL A 199 5.19 -2.42 -3.06
N GLY A 200 5.15 -1.76 -4.21
CA GLY A 200 4.08 -1.87 -5.19
C GLY A 200 4.56 -2.33 -6.57
N GLY A 201 3.69 -2.15 -7.57
CA GLY A 201 3.94 -2.60 -8.94
C GLY A 201 5.02 -1.82 -9.68
N LYS A 202 5.46 -2.37 -10.82
CA LYS A 202 6.45 -1.74 -11.69
C LYS A 202 5.81 -0.59 -12.47
N THR A 203 6.52 0.52 -12.59
CA THR A 203 6.20 1.63 -13.49
C THR A 203 7.48 2.12 -14.16
N SER A 204 7.65 1.87 -15.46
CA SER A 204 8.91 2.14 -16.17
C SER A 204 10.12 1.51 -15.44
N ASP A 205 11.13 2.30 -15.06
CA ASP A 205 12.34 1.89 -14.34
C ASP A 205 12.23 2.11 -12.82
N TYR A 206 11.00 2.10 -12.33
CA TYR A 206 10.65 2.32 -10.94
C TYR A 206 9.73 1.22 -10.44
N PHE A 207 9.70 1.00 -9.13
CA PHE A 207 8.53 0.47 -8.46
C PHE A 207 7.80 1.62 -7.75
N VAL A 208 6.47 1.50 -7.64
CA VAL A 208 5.68 2.40 -6.80
C VAL A 208 5.65 1.90 -5.36
N TYR A 209 5.43 2.76 -4.38
CA TYR A 209 5.33 2.37 -2.97
C TYR A 209 4.23 3.15 -2.24
N ASP A 210 3.73 2.57 -1.15
CA ASP A 210 2.70 3.18 -0.26
C ASP A 210 3.27 3.30 1.15
N SER A 211 2.86 4.31 1.91
CA SER A 211 3.20 4.43 3.34
C SER A 211 2.84 3.15 4.10
N ALA A 212 3.75 2.68 4.95
CA ALA A 212 3.48 1.62 5.92
C ALA A 212 3.13 2.17 7.31
N VAL A 213 3.14 3.50 7.49
CA VAL A 213 2.76 4.18 8.74
C VAL A 213 1.24 4.33 8.82
N GLN A 214 0.64 3.91 9.94
CA GLN A 214 -0.78 4.11 10.23
C GLN A 214 -1.01 5.56 10.68
N VAL A 215 -1.98 6.24 10.06
CA VAL A 215 -2.32 7.62 10.42
C VAL A 215 -3.33 7.62 11.56
N LEU A 216 -2.94 8.17 12.71
CA LEU A 216 -3.83 8.38 13.85
C LEU A 216 -4.52 9.74 13.74
N ILE A 217 -5.86 9.73 13.86
CA ILE A 217 -6.72 10.90 13.88
C ILE A 217 -7.56 10.86 15.16
N ASP A 218 -7.78 12.01 15.79
CA ASP A 218 -8.62 12.08 16.98
C ASP A 218 -10.09 11.71 16.68
N LYS A 219 -10.81 11.33 17.74
CA LYS A 219 -12.17 10.80 17.65
C LYS A 219 -13.18 11.78 17.01
N GLU A 220 -12.99 13.08 17.20
CA GLU A 220 -13.91 14.09 16.67
C GLU A 220 -13.74 14.22 15.16
N ASN A 221 -12.49 14.35 14.70
CA ASN A 221 -12.16 14.39 13.28
C ASN A 221 -12.45 13.05 12.59
N GLU A 222 -12.21 11.92 13.24
CA GLU A 222 -12.57 10.59 12.71
C GLU A 222 -14.09 10.48 12.47
N LYS A 223 -14.91 10.93 13.44
CA LYS A 223 -16.36 10.96 13.30
C LYS A 223 -16.79 11.85 12.14
N TYR A 224 -16.18 13.02 12.01
CA TYR A 224 -16.50 13.95 10.93
C TYR A 224 -16.10 13.40 9.55
N ILE A 225 -14.92 12.78 9.43
CA ILE A 225 -14.51 12.08 8.21
C ILE A 225 -15.53 11.00 7.83
N LYS A 226 -16.02 10.20 8.81
CA LYS A 226 -17.07 9.20 8.54
C LYS A 226 -18.37 9.82 8.03
N GLU A 227 -18.76 10.99 8.54
CA GLU A 227 -19.91 11.74 8.03
C GLU A 227 -19.69 12.18 6.57
N ILE A 228 -18.51 12.74 6.25
CA ILE A 228 -18.13 13.12 4.89
C ILE A 228 -18.16 11.90 3.95
N VAL A 229 -17.58 10.76 4.35
CA VAL A 229 -17.57 9.53 3.55
C VAL A 229 -18.99 9.04 3.30
N LYS A 230 -19.84 9.01 4.34
CA LYS A 230 -21.23 8.58 4.24
C LYS A 230 -22.01 9.46 3.26
N PHE A 231 -21.89 10.77 3.40
CA PHE A 231 -22.52 11.73 2.50
C PHE A 231 -22.03 11.56 1.06
N THR A 232 -20.71 11.50 0.86
CA THR A 232 -20.08 11.36 -0.46
C THR A 232 -20.52 10.09 -1.17
N ASN A 233 -20.66 8.98 -0.44
CA ASN A 233 -21.15 7.73 -1.02
C ASN A 233 -22.65 7.79 -1.34
N TRP A 234 -23.47 8.33 -0.43
CA TRP A 234 -24.89 8.50 -0.68
C TRP A 234 -25.19 9.41 -1.88
N LYS A 235 -24.43 10.50 -2.05
CA LYS A 235 -24.56 11.47 -3.14
C LYS A 235 -24.26 10.87 -4.53
N LYS A 236 -23.43 9.82 -4.61
CA LYS A 236 -23.20 9.08 -5.88
C LYS A 236 -24.49 8.47 -6.43
N ASP A 237 -25.33 7.96 -5.54
CA ASP A 237 -26.60 7.32 -5.89
C ASP A 237 -27.77 8.33 -5.91
N ASN A 238 -27.61 9.50 -5.29
CA ASN A 238 -28.65 10.52 -5.10
C ASN A 238 -28.16 11.90 -5.55
N LYS A 239 -27.98 12.09 -6.86
CA LYS A 239 -27.34 13.29 -7.44
C LYS A 239 -28.01 14.61 -7.02
N ASP A 240 -29.33 14.62 -6.91
CA ASP A 240 -30.10 15.82 -6.52
C ASP A 240 -30.30 15.95 -4.99
N GLY A 241 -29.70 15.03 -4.22
CA GLY A 241 -29.83 14.99 -2.77
C GLY A 241 -29.17 16.18 -2.07
N GLU A 242 -29.84 16.76 -1.07
CA GLU A 242 -29.32 17.92 -0.34
C GLU A 242 -28.06 17.61 0.48
N LEU A 243 -27.25 18.65 0.73
CA LEU A 243 -26.08 18.57 1.59
C LEU A 243 -26.50 18.19 3.02
N SER A 244 -25.73 17.31 3.66
CA SER A 244 -25.93 17.03 5.08
C SER A 244 -25.71 18.30 5.92
N LYS A 245 -26.67 18.64 6.78
CA LYS A 245 -26.58 19.78 7.71
C LYS A 245 -25.32 19.76 8.60
N ASN A 246 -24.71 18.59 8.79
CA ASN A 246 -23.52 18.43 9.61
C ASN A 246 -22.23 18.80 8.88
N ILE A 247 -22.23 18.85 7.54
CA ILE A 247 -21.10 19.25 6.70
C ILE A 247 -21.18 20.76 6.53
N THR A 248 -20.25 21.46 7.16
CA THR A 248 -20.21 22.92 7.14
C THR A 248 -18.83 23.40 6.75
N ARG A 249 -18.77 24.58 6.15
CA ARG A 249 -17.53 25.25 5.76
C ARG A 249 -16.53 25.32 6.91
N LYS A 250 -16.99 25.73 8.11
CA LYS A 250 -16.13 25.80 9.30
C LYS A 250 -15.47 24.46 9.62
N LYS A 251 -16.26 23.38 9.73
CA LYS A 251 -15.73 22.04 10.03
C LYS A 251 -14.81 21.52 8.93
N ASN A 252 -15.10 21.84 7.66
CA ASN A 252 -14.23 21.51 6.55
C ASN A 252 -12.87 22.21 6.64
N THR A 253 -12.86 23.51 6.97
CA THR A 253 -11.62 24.28 7.19
C THR A 253 -10.85 23.75 8.41
N ASP A 254 -11.53 23.42 9.51
CA ASP A 254 -10.89 22.84 10.70
C ASP A 254 -10.23 21.48 10.39
N LEU A 255 -10.92 20.62 9.63
CA LEU A 255 -10.37 19.34 9.18
C LEU A 255 -9.22 19.54 8.19
N TYR A 256 -9.31 20.50 7.27
CA TYR A 256 -8.23 20.85 6.35
C TYR A 256 -6.95 21.17 7.11
N ASN A 257 -7.06 22.06 8.10
CA ASN A 257 -5.93 22.46 8.94
C ASN A 257 -5.39 21.29 9.75
N THR A 258 -6.26 20.44 10.28
CA THR A 258 -5.86 19.23 11.02
C THR A 258 -5.05 18.28 10.14
N LEU A 259 -5.54 17.97 8.93
CA LEU A 259 -4.84 17.10 7.97
C LEU A 259 -3.51 17.71 7.53
N LEU A 260 -3.47 19.04 7.32
CA LEU A 260 -2.26 19.77 6.96
C LEU A 260 -1.21 19.67 8.08
N GLN A 261 -1.58 19.93 9.33
CA GLN A 261 -0.68 19.77 10.47
C GLN A 261 -0.23 18.33 10.63
N LYS A 262 -1.11 17.36 10.36
CA LYS A 262 -0.77 15.94 10.39
C LYS A 262 0.34 15.58 9.40
N MET A 263 0.37 16.19 8.21
CA MET A 263 1.46 15.99 7.24
C MET A 263 2.83 16.44 7.77
N LYS A 264 2.87 17.33 8.77
CA LYS A 264 4.10 17.91 9.31
C LYS A 264 4.63 17.18 10.55
N THR A 265 3.91 16.18 11.07
CA THR A 265 4.35 15.49 12.28
C THR A 265 5.63 14.68 12.01
N PRO A 266 6.46 14.43 13.03
CA PRO A 266 7.73 13.71 12.85
C PRO A 266 7.59 12.36 12.14
N GLU A 267 6.47 11.67 12.36
CA GLU A 267 6.19 10.36 11.78
C GLU A 267 5.85 10.42 10.28
N LEU A 268 5.45 11.59 9.75
CA LEU A 268 4.95 11.76 8.38
C LEU A 268 5.76 12.78 7.56
N ILE A 269 6.56 13.64 8.19
CA ILE A 269 7.33 14.68 7.51
C ILE A 269 8.31 14.09 6.48
N ASN A 270 8.87 12.91 6.77
CA ASN A 270 9.80 12.20 5.89
C ASN A 270 9.10 11.30 4.84
N LYS A 271 7.76 11.26 4.82
CA LYS A 271 6.99 10.57 3.79
C LYS A 271 7.34 11.14 2.41
N LYS A 272 7.42 10.29 1.39
CA LYS A 272 7.70 10.66 0.01
C LYS A 272 6.61 10.10 -0.91
N PRO A 273 5.98 10.92 -1.77
CA PRO A 273 5.93 12.37 -1.66
C PRO A 273 5.13 12.77 -0.40
N ASN A 274 5.57 13.86 0.23
CA ASN A 274 4.76 14.64 1.15
C ASN A 274 4.44 15.97 0.45
N LYS A 275 3.15 16.33 0.39
CA LYS A 275 2.64 17.50 -0.33
C LYS A 275 2.35 18.70 0.58
N TYR A 276 2.82 18.66 1.84
CA TYR A 276 2.60 19.70 2.84
C TYR A 276 2.86 21.12 2.29
N GLN A 277 4.00 21.32 1.63
CA GLN A 277 4.39 22.64 1.10
C GLN A 277 3.44 23.15 0.00
N GLU A 278 2.79 22.26 -0.77
CA GLU A 278 1.79 22.69 -1.75
C GLU A 278 0.44 23.02 -1.11
N PHE A 279 0.05 22.29 -0.06
CA PHE A 279 -1.18 22.54 0.68
C PHE A 279 -1.11 23.79 1.57
N GLU A 280 0.04 24.09 2.19
CA GLU A 280 0.21 25.25 3.07
C GLU A 280 0.20 26.59 2.31
N LYS A 281 0.39 26.59 0.99
CA LYS A 281 0.41 27.83 0.19
C LYS A 281 -0.91 28.58 0.35
N GLU A 282 -0.80 29.88 0.63
CA GLU A 282 -1.94 30.77 0.79
C GLU A 282 -2.92 30.70 -0.40
N LYS A 283 -2.39 30.65 -1.63
CA LYS A 283 -3.20 30.49 -2.86
C LYS A 283 -3.99 29.17 -2.89
N THR A 284 -3.44 28.09 -2.33
CA THR A 284 -4.13 26.80 -2.24
C THR A 284 -5.24 26.86 -1.20
N ILE A 285 -4.96 27.47 -0.04
CA ILE A 285 -5.93 27.66 1.04
C ILE A 285 -7.11 28.53 0.58
N HIS A 286 -6.82 29.66 -0.08
CA HIS A 286 -7.86 30.53 -0.68
C HIS A 286 -8.74 29.74 -1.66
N LYS A 287 -8.14 28.98 -2.57
CA LYS A 287 -8.91 28.13 -3.50
C LYS A 287 -9.80 27.13 -2.78
N PHE A 288 -9.28 26.44 -1.77
CA PHE A 288 -10.09 25.51 -0.98
C PHE A 288 -11.25 26.22 -0.28
N ASN A 289 -10.99 27.41 0.26
CA ASN A 289 -12.01 28.24 0.89
C ASN A 289 -13.01 28.80 -0.12
N ASP A 290 -12.68 28.98 -1.39
CA ASP A 290 -13.64 29.44 -2.41
C ASP A 290 -14.59 28.33 -2.91
N LEU A 291 -14.24 27.06 -2.67
CA LEU A 291 -15.09 25.91 -3.03
C LEU A 291 -16.39 25.88 -2.20
N ASN A 292 -17.42 25.22 -2.74
CA ASN A 292 -18.59 24.86 -1.93
C ASN A 292 -18.29 23.68 -0.99
N GLU A 293 -19.15 23.45 -0.01
CA GLU A 293 -18.94 22.47 1.07
C GLU A 293 -18.83 21.02 0.56
N GLU A 294 -19.50 20.68 -0.53
CA GLU A 294 -19.40 19.38 -1.18
C GLU A 294 -18.04 19.20 -1.87
N GLU A 295 -17.59 20.22 -2.60
CA GLU A 295 -16.28 20.23 -3.26
C GLU A 295 -15.14 20.20 -2.24
N GLN A 296 -15.26 20.96 -1.15
CA GLN A 296 -14.33 20.88 -0.01
C GLN A 296 -14.26 19.47 0.54
N SER A 297 -15.41 18.81 0.74
CA SER A 297 -15.48 17.42 1.21
C SER A 297 -14.70 16.46 0.30
N LYS A 298 -14.80 16.63 -1.02
CA LYS A 298 -14.02 15.83 -2.00
C LYS A 298 -12.52 16.06 -1.83
N VAL A 299 -12.09 17.32 -1.70
CA VAL A 299 -10.68 17.67 -1.48
C VAL A 299 -10.15 17.07 -0.17
N LEU A 300 -10.92 17.14 0.92
CA LEU A 300 -10.55 16.59 2.22
C LEU A 300 -10.34 15.07 2.18
N LEU A 301 -11.21 14.35 1.46
CA LEU A 301 -11.04 12.91 1.25
C LEU A 301 -9.79 12.61 0.42
N GLU A 302 -9.49 13.41 -0.61
CA GLU A 302 -8.28 13.24 -1.42
C GLU A 302 -7.00 13.57 -0.62
N MET A 303 -7.03 14.57 0.26
CA MET A 303 -5.95 14.84 1.23
C MET A 303 -5.73 13.64 2.16
N LEU A 304 -6.80 13.07 2.72
CA LEU A 304 -6.72 11.88 3.57
C LEU A 304 -6.17 10.67 2.80
N ASN A 305 -6.62 10.45 1.56
CA ASN A 305 -6.11 9.38 0.72
C ASN A 305 -4.62 9.54 0.42
N LEU A 306 -4.15 10.77 0.19
CA LEU A 306 -2.73 11.06 -0.04
C LEU A 306 -1.88 10.86 1.22
N LEU A 307 -2.43 11.17 2.39
CA LEU A 307 -1.77 10.96 3.67
C LEU A 307 -1.58 9.46 3.97
N THR A 308 -2.59 8.66 3.62
CA THR A 308 -2.68 7.22 3.94
C THR A 308 -2.25 6.30 2.80
N ASP A 309 -2.04 6.82 1.59
CA ASP A 309 -1.82 6.07 0.34
C ASP A 309 -2.88 4.98 0.08
N MET A 310 -4.14 5.24 0.44
CA MET A 310 -5.27 4.32 0.23
C MET A 310 -5.77 4.27 -1.23
N LYS A 311 -5.32 5.20 -2.07
CA LYS A 311 -5.62 5.25 -3.51
C LYS A 311 -4.34 5.30 -4.34
N THR A 312 -4.44 4.83 -5.58
CA THR A 312 -3.34 4.88 -6.55
C THR A 312 -3.37 6.11 -7.45
N VAL A 313 -4.52 6.79 -7.51
CA VAL A 313 -4.76 8.01 -8.30
C VAL A 313 -5.46 9.02 -7.42
N TYR A 314 -4.99 10.25 -7.46
CA TYR A 314 -5.46 11.36 -6.64
C TYR A 314 -6.09 12.44 -7.52
N ASP A 315 -7.21 13.02 -7.07
CA ASP A 315 -7.89 14.11 -7.78
C ASP A 315 -7.93 15.40 -6.96
N LEU A 316 -6.85 16.17 -7.04
CA LEU A 316 -6.71 17.46 -6.34
C LEU A 316 -6.78 18.66 -7.30
N LYS A 317 -7.45 18.48 -8.45
CA LYS A 317 -7.55 19.52 -9.48
C LYS A 317 -8.28 20.77 -9.01
N LEU A 318 -9.28 20.61 -8.12
CA LEU A 318 -10.06 21.72 -7.56
C LEU A 318 -9.20 22.78 -6.84
N ILE A 319 -8.04 22.38 -6.33
CA ILE A 319 -7.07 23.28 -5.67
C ILE A 319 -5.77 23.42 -6.46
N ASN A 320 -5.74 22.95 -7.71
CA ASN A 320 -4.58 22.91 -8.62
C ASN A 320 -3.34 22.21 -8.03
N ILE A 321 -3.54 21.14 -7.27
CA ILE A 321 -2.44 20.27 -6.85
C ILE A 321 -2.42 19.03 -7.72
N THR A 322 -1.22 18.61 -8.13
CA THR A 322 -0.98 17.31 -8.73
C THR A 322 -0.28 16.41 -7.73
N ALA A 323 -0.77 15.19 -7.59
CA ALA A 323 -0.18 14.19 -6.71
C ALA A 323 -0.07 12.85 -7.44
N THR A 324 1.00 12.13 -7.14
CA THR A 324 1.24 10.79 -7.66
C THR A 324 1.70 9.91 -6.51
N ARG A 325 1.48 8.61 -6.64
CA ARG A 325 2.08 7.63 -5.76
C ARG A 325 3.62 7.76 -5.76
N GLY A 326 4.24 7.45 -4.61
CA GLY A 326 5.70 7.40 -4.48
C GLY A 326 6.33 6.42 -5.47
N LYS A 327 7.52 6.76 -5.97
CA LYS A 327 8.27 5.99 -6.95
C LYS A 327 9.73 5.91 -6.53
N GLN A 328 10.29 4.71 -6.55
CA GLN A 328 11.71 4.49 -6.28
C GLN A 328 12.34 3.90 -7.54
N ASN A 329 13.44 4.51 -8.00
CA ASN A 329 14.19 4.00 -9.14
C ASN A 329 14.79 2.64 -8.78
N PHE A 330 14.88 1.75 -9.76
CA PHE A 330 15.54 0.47 -9.57
C PHE A 330 17.03 0.59 -9.27
N ASP A 331 17.68 1.67 -9.66
CA ASP A 331 19.01 2.02 -9.19
C ASP A 331 18.95 2.55 -7.74
N LEU A 332 19.56 1.82 -6.81
CA LEU A 332 19.60 2.15 -5.40
C LEU A 332 20.92 2.82 -4.99
N THR A 333 21.87 2.96 -5.91
CA THR A 333 23.27 3.36 -5.62
C THR A 333 23.37 4.74 -4.96
N SER A 334 22.46 5.64 -5.29
CA SER A 334 22.44 7.02 -4.75
C SER A 334 21.71 7.16 -3.41
N LEU A 335 21.07 6.10 -2.92
CA LEU A 335 20.39 6.11 -1.63
C LEU A 335 21.40 6.07 -0.48
N LYS A 336 21.05 6.68 0.64
CA LYS A 336 21.78 6.59 1.91
C LYS A 336 21.37 5.36 2.71
N GLU A 337 20.08 5.01 2.65
CA GLU A 337 19.53 3.87 3.38
C GLU A 337 18.43 3.17 2.59
N PHE A 338 18.56 1.85 2.48
CA PHE A 338 17.52 0.97 1.97
C PHE A 338 17.56 -0.36 2.72
N THR A 339 16.49 -0.66 3.45
CA THR A 339 16.37 -1.87 4.28
C THR A 339 15.08 -2.59 3.94
N ILE A 340 15.09 -3.92 3.98
CA ILE A 340 13.90 -4.76 3.85
C ILE A 340 13.51 -5.26 5.24
N VAL A 341 12.22 -5.25 5.54
CA VAL A 341 11.69 -5.71 6.83
C VAL A 341 10.79 -6.92 6.57
N GLU A 342 11.30 -8.11 6.85
CA GLU A 342 10.54 -9.35 6.78
C GLU A 342 9.66 -9.48 8.03
N GLN A 343 8.35 -9.60 7.86
CA GLN A 343 7.40 -9.74 8.97
C GLN A 343 6.77 -11.13 8.98
N SER A 344 6.63 -11.73 10.17
CA SER A 344 5.75 -12.89 10.38
C SER A 344 4.29 -12.56 10.04
N VAL A 345 3.45 -13.58 9.83
CA VAL A 345 2.04 -13.40 9.43
C VAL A 345 1.27 -12.44 10.35
N THR A 346 1.53 -12.52 11.66
CA THR A 346 0.90 -11.68 12.70
C THR A 346 1.69 -10.40 13.01
N GLY A 347 2.90 -10.24 12.47
CA GLY A 347 3.76 -9.08 12.73
C GLY A 347 4.45 -9.08 14.09
N PHE A 348 4.44 -10.20 14.83
CA PHE A 348 5.11 -10.32 16.13
C PHE A 348 6.63 -10.41 16.01
N TYR A 349 7.10 -11.05 14.94
CA TYR A 349 8.52 -11.14 14.60
C TYR A 349 8.80 -10.32 13.35
N GLU A 350 9.85 -9.51 13.44
CA GLU A 350 10.42 -8.76 12.32
C GLU A 350 11.91 -9.10 12.20
N LYS A 351 12.39 -9.16 10.96
CA LYS A 351 13.81 -9.28 10.63
C LYS A 351 14.16 -8.19 9.64
N GLU A 352 15.15 -7.37 10.00
CA GLU A 352 15.67 -6.33 9.12
C GLU A 352 16.85 -6.85 8.29
N ILE A 353 16.88 -6.49 7.01
CA ILE A 353 17.95 -6.84 6.08
C ILE A 353 18.41 -5.56 5.40
N THR A 354 19.59 -5.08 5.80
CA THR A 354 20.19 -3.88 5.23
C THR A 354 20.77 -4.16 3.84
N ILE A 355 20.31 -3.41 2.84
CA ILE A 355 20.81 -3.48 1.46
C ILE A 355 21.79 -2.34 1.20
N ILE A 356 21.43 -1.12 1.62
CA ILE A 356 22.24 0.10 1.56
C ILE A 356 22.25 0.74 2.95
N GLY A 357 23.44 1.15 3.42
CA GLY A 357 23.66 1.82 4.70
C GLY A 357 24.54 1.00 5.66
N ASP A 358 25.19 1.68 6.60
CA ASP A 358 26.11 1.11 7.60
C ASP A 358 25.39 0.80 8.92
N LYS A 359 24.23 0.14 8.85
CA LYS A 359 23.69 -0.53 10.03
C LYS A 359 24.34 -1.90 10.06
N GLY A 360 25.22 -2.14 11.03
CA GLY A 360 25.69 -3.49 11.32
C GLY A 360 24.49 -4.42 11.38
N ASN A 361 24.59 -5.60 10.75
CA ASN A 361 23.55 -6.61 10.89
C ASN A 361 23.49 -7.03 12.36
N ASP A 362 22.68 -6.35 13.16
CA ASP A 362 22.37 -6.74 14.53
C ASP A 362 21.38 -7.92 14.46
N MET A 363 21.87 -9.05 13.95
CA MET A 363 21.34 -10.36 14.31
C MET A 363 22.07 -10.82 15.57
N GLU A 364 21.76 -10.20 16.70
CA GLU A 364 21.89 -10.93 17.95
C GLU A 364 20.65 -11.82 18.09
N ASN A 365 20.88 -13.12 17.91
CA ASN A 365 20.00 -14.20 18.32
C ASN A 365 19.54 -13.98 19.77
N ASN A 366 18.38 -13.38 19.98
CA ASN A 366 17.65 -13.56 21.23
C ASN A 366 16.78 -14.82 21.13
N ASN A 367 17.47 -15.97 21.15
CA ASN A 367 16.93 -17.17 21.75
C ASN A 367 17.48 -17.26 23.18
N SER A 368 16.62 -17.02 24.15
CA SER A 368 16.70 -17.59 25.50
C SER A 368 15.29 -17.77 26.03
#